data_AF-A0A7U9MXG7-F1
#
_entry.id   AF-A0A7U9MXG7-F1
#
_cell.length_a   1.000
_cell.length_b   1.000
_cell.length_c   1.000
_cell.angle_alpha   90.00
_cell.angle_beta   90.00
_cell.angle_gamma   90.00
#
_symmetry.space_group_name_H-M   'P 1'
#
loop_
_entity.id
_entity.type
_entity.pdbx_description
1 polymer ?
#
loop_
_entity_poly.entity_id
_entity_poly.type
_entity_poly.pdbx_seq_one_letter_code
_entity_poly.pdbx_strand_id
1 'polypeptide(L)'
;MNYSLAELALMTGYSARSLRKFYRQGILTGTKTAGRHVFSQEDVERFAAQPFIQSGIQTKAAMRVRHFLEEEHTRQPSSCLIYDQPGEARAGELNGMLLHYINRECGGELAYTYLYDAKKDVGRFVFIGQPAEIAAVLQRIGEGHMEETQ
;
A
#
# COMPACT_ATOMS: atom_id res chain seq x y z
N MET A 1 -16.47 -1.66 -8.09
CA MET A 1 -15.71 -0.47 -7.67
C MET A 1 -14.82 -0.03 -8.84
N ASN A 2 -14.60 1.28 -9.03
CA ASN A 2 -13.77 1.82 -10.10
C ASN A 2 -12.64 2.65 -9.51
N TYR A 3 -11.43 2.47 -10.04
CA TYR A 3 -10.21 3.12 -9.58
C TYR A 3 -9.72 4.11 -10.64
N SER A 4 -9.11 5.19 -10.18
CA SER A 4 -8.39 6.17 -10.97
C SER A 4 -6.91 5.79 -11.10
N LEU A 5 -6.22 6.45 -12.03
CA LEU A 5 -4.78 6.28 -12.19
C LEU A 5 -3.99 6.68 -10.91
N ALA A 6 -4.52 7.64 -10.14
CA ALA A 6 -3.91 8.07 -8.89
C ALA A 6 -4.06 6.99 -7.80
N GLU A 7 -5.24 6.38 -7.70
CA GLU A 7 -5.49 5.27 -6.78
C GLU A 7 -4.63 4.05 -7.14
N LEU A 8 -4.53 3.67 -8.42
CA LEU A 8 -3.60 2.60 -8.81
C LEU A 8 -2.14 2.93 -8.47
N ALA A 9 -1.72 4.19 -8.58
CA ALA A 9 -0.36 4.58 -8.24
C ALA A 9 -0.07 4.38 -6.75
N LEU A 10 -1.05 4.70 -5.91
CA LEU A 10 -0.99 4.46 -4.46
C LEU A 10 -0.97 2.96 -4.15
N MET A 11 -1.87 2.18 -4.75
CA MET A 11 -1.99 0.74 -4.50
C MET A 11 -0.76 -0.06 -4.94
N THR A 12 -0.14 0.31 -6.06
CA THR A 12 0.92 -0.49 -6.69
C THR A 12 2.33 0.08 -6.50
N GLY A 13 2.44 1.32 -6.02
CA GLY A 13 3.70 2.06 -5.94
C GLY A 13 4.31 2.43 -7.30
N TYR A 14 3.63 2.15 -8.42
CA TYR A 14 4.05 2.63 -9.74
C TYR A 14 3.68 4.09 -9.93
N SER A 15 4.56 4.85 -10.60
CA SER A 15 4.23 6.22 -10.96
C SER A 15 3.08 6.25 -11.97
N ALA A 16 2.30 7.33 -11.97
CA ALA A 16 1.30 7.60 -13.01
C ALA A 16 1.86 7.54 -14.44
N ARG A 17 3.17 7.83 -14.62
CA ARG A 17 3.86 7.68 -15.90
C ARG A 17 4.03 6.21 -16.30
N SER A 18 4.45 5.36 -15.37
CA SER A 18 4.59 3.91 -15.58
C SER A 18 3.23 3.27 -15.87
N LEU A 19 2.20 3.62 -15.10
CA LEU A 19 0.84 3.10 -15.31
C LEU A 19 0.28 3.49 -16.69
N ARG A 20 0.48 4.74 -17.14
CA ARG A 20 0.13 5.16 -18.51
C ARG A 20 0.91 4.40 -19.58
N LYS A 21 2.17 4.05 -19.33
CA LYS A 21 2.95 3.21 -20.24
C LYS A 21 2.34 1.81 -20.32
N PHE A 22 2.04 1.17 -19.20
CA PHE A 22 1.39 -0.15 -19.17
C PHE A 22 0.03 -0.14 -19.85
N TYR A 23 -0.75 0.92 -19.67
CA TYR A 23 -2.02 1.11 -20.38
C TYR A 23 -1.84 1.14 -21.90
N ARG A 24 -0.90 1.95 -22.40
CA ARG A 24 -0.60 1.99 -23.85
C ARG A 24 -0.07 0.67 -24.41
N GLN A 25 0.54 -0.16 -23.58
CA GLN A 25 1.07 -1.47 -23.96
C GLN A 25 0.02 -2.59 -23.87
N GLY A 26 -1.22 -2.29 -23.43
CA GLY A 26 -2.26 -3.31 -23.21
C GLY A 26 -2.03 -4.19 -21.98
N ILE A 27 -1.00 -3.90 -21.19
CA ILE A 27 -0.67 -4.61 -19.94
C ILE A 27 -1.68 -4.27 -18.83
N LEU A 28 -2.09 -3.00 -18.77
CA LEU A 28 -3.15 -2.50 -17.89
C LEU A 28 -4.36 -2.19 -18.77
N THR A 29 -5.48 -2.87 -18.55
CA THR A 29 -6.75 -2.60 -19.25
C THR A 29 -7.59 -1.61 -18.48
N GLY A 30 -8.54 -0.94 -19.14
CA GLY A 30 -9.43 0.03 -18.50
C GLY A 30 -10.12 0.94 -19.52
N THR A 31 -11.09 1.72 -19.05
CA THR A 31 -11.90 2.60 -19.88
C THR A 31 -11.52 4.06 -19.69
N LYS A 32 -11.80 4.89 -20.70
CA LYS A 32 -11.63 6.34 -20.61
C LYS A 32 -13.00 7.00 -20.57
N THR A 33 -13.39 7.52 -19.41
CA THR A 33 -14.69 8.13 -19.16
C THR A 33 -14.50 9.60 -18.82
N ALA A 34 -15.18 10.51 -19.54
CA ALA A 34 -15.05 11.97 -19.36
C ALA A 34 -13.58 12.45 -19.34
N GLY A 35 -12.74 11.89 -20.21
CA GLY A 35 -11.32 12.23 -20.32
C GLY A 35 -10.41 11.64 -19.24
N ARG A 36 -10.95 10.94 -18.25
CA ARG A 36 -10.19 10.28 -17.16
C ARG A 36 -10.07 8.78 -17.41
N HIS A 37 -8.93 8.21 -17.02
CA HIS A 37 -8.76 6.76 -17.01
C HIS A 37 -9.46 6.17 -15.79
N VAL A 38 -10.28 5.15 -16.04
CA VAL A 38 -11.08 4.45 -15.04
C VAL A 38 -10.83 2.96 -15.19
N PHE A 39 -10.49 2.31 -14.09
CA PHE A 39 -10.06 0.92 -14.04
C PHE A 39 -11.04 0.16 -13.16
N SER A 40 -11.65 -0.91 -13.68
CA SER A 40 -12.50 -1.76 -12.85
C SER A 40 -11.65 -2.57 -11.86
N GLN A 41 -12.29 -3.16 -10.86
CA GLN A 41 -11.63 -4.10 -9.97
C GLN A 41 -10.99 -5.27 -10.72
N GLU A 42 -11.68 -5.83 -11.70
CA GLU A 42 -11.15 -6.92 -12.52
C GLU A 42 -9.91 -6.50 -13.32
N ASP A 43 -9.88 -5.27 -13.84
CA ASP A 43 -8.70 -4.72 -14.52
C ASP A 43 -7.49 -4.66 -13.58
N VAL A 44 -7.71 -4.23 -12.34
CA VAL A 44 -6.65 -4.10 -11.32
C VAL A 44 -6.15 -5.48 -10.88
N GLU A 45 -7.05 -6.43 -10.63
CA GLU A 45 -6.71 -7.80 -10.24
C GLU A 45 -5.90 -8.48 -11.34
N ARG A 46 -6.33 -8.37 -12.60
CA ARG A 46 -5.62 -8.92 -13.75
C ARG A 46 -4.24 -8.26 -13.95
N PHE A 47 -4.14 -6.96 -13.71
CA PHE A 47 -2.86 -6.25 -13.76
C PHE A 47 -1.91 -6.73 -12.65
N ALA A 48 -2.39 -6.84 -11.42
CA ALA A 48 -1.61 -7.26 -10.26
C ALA A 48 -1.18 -8.73 -10.31
N ALA A 49 -1.99 -9.60 -10.93
CA ALA A 49 -1.70 -11.02 -11.10
C ALA A 49 -0.52 -11.31 -12.06
N GLN A 50 -0.07 -10.33 -12.84
CA GLN A 50 1.07 -10.52 -13.75
C GLN A 50 2.38 -10.64 -12.97
N PRO A 51 3.21 -11.69 -13.19
CA PRO A 51 4.38 -11.96 -12.35
C PRO A 51 5.38 -10.80 -12.23
N PHE A 52 5.65 -10.09 -13.33
CA PHE A 52 6.58 -8.95 -13.33
C PHE A 52 5.98 -7.70 -12.66
N ILE A 53 4.66 -7.55 -12.65
CA ILE A 53 3.97 -6.49 -11.91
C ILE A 53 4.03 -6.80 -10.42
N GLN A 54 3.70 -8.02 -10.03
CA GLN A 54 3.79 -8.45 -8.63
C GLN A 54 5.22 -8.27 -8.09
N SER A 55 6.23 -8.75 -8.82
CA SER A 55 7.63 -8.56 -8.45
C SER A 55 8.02 -7.08 -8.36
N GLY A 56 7.52 -6.24 -9.26
CA GLY A 56 7.77 -4.80 -9.22
C GLY A 56 7.09 -4.10 -8.04
N ILE A 57 5.86 -4.49 -7.68
CA ILE A 57 5.17 -4.00 -6.47
C ILE A 57 5.99 -4.38 -5.22
N GLN A 58 6.42 -5.64 -5.13
CA GLN A 58 7.25 -6.13 -4.02
C GLN A 58 8.57 -5.36 -3.91
N THR A 59 9.25 -5.18 -5.04
CA THR A 59 10.52 -4.42 -5.11
C THR A 59 10.31 -2.98 -4.63
N LYS A 60 9.21 -2.35 -5.05
CA LYS A 60 8.89 -0.97 -4.65
C LYS A 60 8.54 -0.84 -3.17
N ALA A 61 7.85 -1.82 -2.61
CA ALA A 61 7.59 -1.88 -1.17
C ALA A 61 8.92 -1.97 -0.39
N ALA A 62 9.83 -2.85 -0.80
CA ALA A 62 11.16 -2.98 -0.18
C ALA A 62 12.00 -1.69 -0.34
N MET A 63 11.91 -1.03 -1.50
CA MET A 63 12.60 0.23 -1.77
C MET A 63 12.20 1.36 -0.82
N ARG A 64 10.97 1.35 -0.28
CA ARG A 64 10.53 2.36 0.68
C ARG A 64 11.35 2.31 1.98
N VAL A 65 11.61 1.11 2.50
CA VAL A 65 12.49 0.92 3.66
C VAL A 65 13.93 1.32 3.33
N ARG A 66 14.42 0.95 2.13
CA ARG A 66 15.77 1.33 1.70
C ARG A 66 15.94 2.84 1.62
N HIS A 67 14.97 3.55 1.05
CA HIS A 67 14.96 5.01 0.97
C HIS A 67 15.00 5.65 2.36
N PHE A 68 14.22 5.13 3.32
CA PHE A 68 14.27 5.61 4.69
C PHE A 68 15.66 5.47 5.30
N LEU A 69 16.38 4.37 5.04
CA LEU A 69 17.74 4.17 5.54
C LEU A 69 18.79 5.06 4.85
N GLU A 70 18.54 5.43 3.59
CA GLU A 70 19.43 6.28 2.79
C GLU A 70 19.24 7.78 3.08
N GLU A 71 18.06 8.20 3.55
CA GLU A 71 17.78 9.58 3.93
C GLU A 71 18.39 9.95 5.30
N GLU A 72 18.99 11.14 5.40
CA GLU A 72 19.62 11.61 6.64
C GLU A 72 18.61 12.16 7.68
N HIS A 73 17.33 12.34 7.32
CA HIS A 73 16.25 12.88 8.17
C HIS A 73 16.63 14.15 8.96
N THR A 74 17.53 14.98 8.42
CA THR A 74 18.16 16.10 9.15
C THR A 74 17.25 17.30 9.40
N ARG A 75 16.13 17.39 8.68
CA ARG A 75 15.22 18.55 8.75
C ARG A 75 14.03 18.35 9.68
N GLN A 76 13.59 17.11 9.87
CA GLN A 76 12.42 16.78 10.67
C GLN A 76 12.50 15.31 11.15
N PRO A 77 12.06 14.99 12.37
CA PRO A 77 11.99 13.62 12.84
C PRO A 77 11.12 12.77 11.92
N SER A 78 11.61 11.57 11.60
CA SER A 78 10.90 10.58 10.81
C SER A 78 11.03 9.22 11.48
N SER A 79 10.00 8.40 11.38
CA SER A 79 9.91 7.08 12.00
C SER A 79 9.46 6.06 10.97
N CYS A 80 10.07 4.88 11.01
CA CYS A 80 9.73 3.76 10.15
C CYS A 80 9.27 2.60 11.03
N LEU A 81 8.05 2.11 10.78
CA LEU A 81 7.51 0.90 11.40
C LEU A 81 7.35 -0.18 10.33
N ILE A 82 7.92 -1.34 10.62
CA ILE A 82 7.68 -2.56 9.86
C ILE A 82 6.94 -3.52 10.77
N TYR A 83 5.76 -3.96 10.34
CA TYR A 83 4.92 -4.89 11.09
C TYR A 83 4.53 -6.07 10.21
N ASP A 84 4.78 -7.28 10.68
CA ASP A 84 4.43 -8.53 9.99
C ASP A 84 3.25 -9.18 10.70
N GLN A 85 2.14 -9.39 9.97
CA GLN A 85 0.93 -10.07 10.41
C GLN A 85 0.85 -11.45 9.75
N PRO A 86 0.89 -12.55 10.52
CA PRO A 86 0.63 -13.88 9.98
C PRO A 86 -0.83 -14.04 9.52
N GLY A 87 -1.03 -14.82 8.45
CA GLY A 87 -2.32 -15.21 7.90
C GLY A 87 -2.97 -14.18 6.99
N GLU A 88 -3.41 -14.61 5.80
CA GLU A 88 -4.02 -13.75 4.78
C GLU A 88 -5.28 -13.03 5.28
N ALA A 89 -6.20 -13.77 5.90
CA ALA A 89 -7.48 -13.23 6.34
C ALA A 89 -7.28 -12.09 7.35
N ARG A 90 -6.44 -12.34 8.37
CA ARG A 90 -6.15 -11.38 9.41
C ARG A 90 -5.37 -10.17 8.89
N ALA A 91 -4.38 -10.40 8.02
CA ALA A 91 -3.66 -9.32 7.36
C ALA A 91 -4.60 -8.47 6.46
N GLY A 92 -5.57 -9.09 5.80
CA GLY A 92 -6.59 -8.41 5.00
C GLY A 92 -7.50 -7.51 5.85
N GLU A 93 -8.01 -8.02 6.97
CA GLU A 93 -8.81 -7.25 7.93
C GLU A 93 -8.03 -6.07 8.49
N LEU A 94 -6.80 -6.31 8.96
CA LEU A 94 -5.93 -5.28 9.51
C LEU A 94 -5.62 -4.21 8.46
N ASN A 95 -5.35 -4.60 7.21
CA ASN A 95 -5.15 -3.67 6.11
C ASN A 95 -6.40 -2.82 5.84
N GLY A 96 -7.59 -3.41 5.85
CA GLY A 96 -8.84 -2.67 5.68
C GLY A 96 -9.05 -1.62 6.78
N MET A 97 -8.86 -2.00 8.04
CA MET A 97 -8.97 -1.11 9.20
C MET A 97 -7.96 0.04 9.14
N LEU A 98 -6.68 -0.28 8.91
CA LEU A 98 -5.61 0.72 8.87
C LEU A 98 -5.77 1.67 7.68
N LEU A 99 -6.15 1.16 6.50
CA LEU A 99 -6.39 2.01 5.34
C LEU A 99 -7.54 2.99 5.58
N HIS A 100 -8.62 2.54 6.21
CA HIS A 100 -9.74 3.40 6.57
C HIS A 100 -9.32 4.49 7.57
N TYR A 101 -8.53 4.13 8.58
CA TYR A 101 -7.95 5.09 9.52
C TYR A 101 -7.10 6.15 8.81
N ILE A 102 -6.15 5.72 7.98
CA ILE A 102 -5.21 6.61 7.27
C ILE A 102 -5.99 7.59 6.39
N ASN A 103 -6.96 7.09 5.62
CA ASN A 103 -7.72 7.93 4.68
C ASN A 103 -8.60 8.97 5.36
N ARG A 104 -9.03 8.75 6.61
CA ARG A 104 -9.83 9.74 7.35
C ARG A 104 -9.01 10.67 8.21
N GLU A 105 -8.02 10.12 8.91
CA GLU A 105 -7.38 10.80 10.05
C GLU A 105 -5.96 11.27 9.72
N CYS A 106 -5.30 10.71 8.71
CA CYS A 106 -3.95 11.11 8.30
C CYS A 106 -4.03 12.03 7.08
N GLY A 107 -3.63 13.30 7.24
CA GLY A 107 -3.67 14.33 6.19
C GLY A 107 -2.70 14.15 5.01
N GLY A 108 -2.27 12.92 4.72
CA GLY A 108 -1.40 12.57 3.60
C GLY A 108 0.11 12.57 3.87
N GLU A 109 0.54 12.86 5.09
CA GLU A 109 1.97 12.84 5.48
C GLU A 109 2.49 11.43 5.83
N LEU A 110 1.60 10.55 6.26
CA LEU A 110 1.91 9.15 6.54
C LEU A 110 2.03 8.33 5.25
N ALA A 111 3.24 7.89 4.95
CA ALA A 111 3.51 6.93 3.89
C ALA A 111 3.16 5.50 4.34
N TYR A 112 2.34 4.82 3.54
CA TYR A 112 1.86 3.47 3.82
C TYR A 112 2.19 2.49 2.69
N THR A 113 2.47 1.24 3.03
CA THR A 113 2.53 0.13 2.07
C THR A 113 2.16 -1.18 2.76
N TYR A 114 1.33 -1.99 2.11
CA TYR A 114 1.01 -3.35 2.50
C TYR A 114 1.36 -4.32 1.38
N LEU A 115 1.95 -5.45 1.74
CA LEU A 115 2.27 -6.53 0.82
C LEU A 115 2.05 -7.87 1.50
N TYR A 116 1.30 -8.75 0.85
CA TYR A 116 1.15 -10.14 1.28
C TYR A 116 2.14 -11.07 0.55
N ASP A 117 2.90 -11.86 1.31
CA ASP A 117 3.75 -12.95 0.81
C ASP A 117 3.05 -14.29 1.03
N ALA A 118 2.35 -14.77 0.00
CA ALA A 118 1.63 -16.03 0.04
C ALA A 118 2.53 -17.26 0.28
N LYS A 119 3.84 -17.18 0.01
CA LYS A 119 4.76 -18.30 0.29
C LYS A 119 5.11 -18.39 1.78
N LYS A 120 5.09 -17.25 2.48
CA LYS A 120 5.40 -17.15 3.91
C LYS A 120 4.16 -17.08 4.79
N ASP A 121 2.98 -16.91 4.18
CA ASP A 121 1.72 -16.69 4.88
C ASP A 121 1.76 -15.44 5.79
N VAL A 122 2.37 -14.35 5.30
CA VAL A 122 2.61 -13.13 6.08
C VAL A 122 2.28 -11.88 5.28
N GLY A 123 1.48 -10.99 5.87
CA GLY A 123 1.26 -9.63 5.43
C GLY A 123 2.23 -8.66 6.08
N ARG A 124 3.06 -7.99 5.28
CA ARG A 124 3.99 -6.95 5.75
C ARG A 124 3.42 -5.57 5.53
N PHE A 125 3.39 -4.80 6.60
CA PHE A 125 3.02 -3.40 6.63
C PHE A 125 4.27 -2.55 6.85
N VAL A 126 4.42 -1.49 6.06
CA VAL A 126 5.49 -0.51 6.21
C VAL A 126 4.86 0.88 6.30
N PHE A 127 5.14 1.56 7.40
CA PHE A 127 4.72 2.93 7.67
C PHE A 127 5.93 3.83 7.80
N ILE A 128 5.91 5.00 7.17
CA ILE A 128 6.90 6.06 7.36
C ILE A 128 6.16 7.36 7.62
N GLY A 129 6.46 8.03 8.72
CA GLY A 129 5.82 9.28 9.10
C GLY A 129 6.41 9.86 10.36
N GLN A 130 5.76 10.87 10.93
CA GLN A 130 6.17 11.45 12.20
C GLN A 130 5.95 10.45 13.36
N PRO A 131 6.71 10.56 14.47
CA PRO A 131 6.57 9.66 15.62
C PRO A 131 5.13 9.54 16.14
N ALA A 132 4.37 10.64 16.17
CA ALA A 132 2.98 10.65 16.63
C ALA A 132 2.05 9.81 15.74
N GLU A 133 2.23 9.87 14.43
CA GLU A 133 1.44 9.08 13.47
C GLU A 133 1.77 7.59 13.60
N ILE A 134 3.07 7.25 13.72
CA ILE A 134 3.50 5.86 13.92
C ILE A 134 2.97 5.30 15.24
N ALA A 135 3.00 6.09 16.33
CA ALA A 135 2.44 5.68 17.61
C ALA A 135 0.92 5.41 17.51
N ALA A 136 0.19 6.27 16.80
CA ALA A 136 -1.24 6.12 16.59
C ALA A 136 -1.59 4.86 15.75
N VAL A 137 -0.77 4.53 14.75
CA VAL A 137 -0.88 3.27 13.99
C VAL A 137 -0.62 2.07 14.90
N LEU A 138 0.44 2.12 15.71
CA LEU A 138 0.81 1.01 16.59
C LEU A 138 -0.27 0.71 17.64
N GLN A 139 -0.90 1.74 18.21
CA GLN A 139 -2.02 1.59 19.13
C GLN A 139 -3.19 0.84 18.48
N ARG A 140 -3.55 1.18 17.25
CA ARG A 140 -4.64 0.53 16.51
C ARG A 140 -4.35 -0.92 16.16
N ILE A 141 -3.09 -1.23 15.84
CA ILE A 141 -2.65 -2.62 15.66
C ILE A 141 -2.87 -3.39 16.97
N GLY A 142 -2.50 -2.80 18.11
CA GLY A 142 -2.71 -3.41 19.43
C GLY A 142 -4.19 -3.59 19.80
N GLU A 143 -5.05 -2.62 19.51
CA GLU A 143 -6.49 -2.67 19.75
C GLU A 143 -7.18 -3.76 18.91
N GLY A 144 -6.78 -3.89 17.64
CA GLY A 144 -7.31 -4.95 16.77
C GLY A 144 -7.10 -6.35 17.34
N HIS A 145 -5.97 -6.61 18.02
CA HIS A 145 -5.70 -7.91 18.66
C HIS A 145 -6.60 -8.23 19.87
N MET A 146 -7.20 -7.23 20.51
CA MET A 146 -8.00 -7.46 21.73
C MET A 146 -9.45 -7.90 21.45
N GLU A 147 -9.99 -7.66 20.25
CA GLU A 147 -11.35 -8.08 19.89
C GLU A 147 -11.49 -9.60 19.67
N GLU A 148 -10.39 -10.36 19.57
CA GLU A 148 -10.39 -11.81 19.36
C GLU A 148 -10.28 -12.64 20.66
N THR A 149 -10.17 -11.99 21.83
CA THR A 149 -10.01 -12.71 23.13
C THR A 149 -11.30 -12.76 23.98
N GLN A 150 -12.48 -12.52 23.39
CA GLN A 150 -13.77 -12.65 24.06
C GLN A 150 -14.63 -13.78 23.48
#